data_AF-A0A2E9WI91-F1
#
_entry.id   AF-A0A2E9WI91-F1
#
_cell.length_a   1.000
_cell.length_b   1.000
_cell.length_c   1.000
_cell.angle_alpha   90.00
_cell.angle_beta   90.00
_cell.angle_gamma   90.00
#
_symmetry.space_group_name_H-M   'P 1'
#
loop_
_entity.id
_entity.type
_entity.pdbx_description
1 polymer ?
#
loop_
_entity_poly.entity_id
_entity_poly.type
_entity_poly.pdbx_seq_one_letter_code
_entity_poly.pdbx_strand_id
1 'polypeptide(L)'
;MTKLIIILLSFTFLSSESYAQDIETFTKGFNKKEGFINYYWDDSKGKLYLEISKLEEELLYVNYLSAGVGSNDIGLDRGQIGGSRIIKFVKMGPKVFMVQPNYTFRAVSNNSEEVKSIEDAFAKSTLWGFSVVAQSGYRYLIDASEFIIKDSHRISQRLMQRKQGSFKVDKKSSSFDNSNSKNFPLNSELEAFLTFRGVATGGWLRSVSPDSETFSVRTRHSFVQLPDDGYTPRKFDPRAGYGAMTFYDYASPIEDDLHVKYIRRHRLIKKYPNKEMSEAVEPIIYYLDRGVPEPVKSALIEGASWWNKAFEAAGFKNAFQIKVLPEGADMLDVRYNVIQWVHRSTRGWSYGASV
;
A
#
# COMPACT_ATOMS: atom_id res chain seq x y z
N MET A 1 -4.37 28.38 -72.14
CA MET A 1 -3.95 28.44 -70.72
C MET A 1 -5.11 27.95 -69.87
N THR A 2 -5.14 26.66 -69.54
CA THR A 2 -6.25 26.03 -68.82
C THR A 2 -5.71 25.60 -67.46
N LYS A 3 -6.11 26.28 -66.39
CA LYS A 3 -5.64 26.01 -65.02
C LYS A 3 -6.33 24.75 -64.49
N LEU A 4 -5.54 23.71 -64.23
CA LEU A 4 -5.98 22.50 -63.55
C LEU A 4 -5.97 22.77 -62.03
N ILE A 5 -7.15 22.76 -61.40
CA ILE A 5 -7.29 22.86 -59.95
C ILE A 5 -7.12 21.45 -59.37
N ILE A 6 -6.02 21.23 -58.66
CA ILE A 6 -5.79 20.00 -57.89
C ILE A 6 -6.47 20.20 -56.53
N ILE A 7 -7.56 19.47 -56.29
CA ILE A 7 -8.20 19.39 -54.98
C ILE A 7 -7.45 18.33 -54.17
N LEU A 8 -6.68 18.79 -53.18
CA LEU A 8 -6.02 17.94 -52.20
C LEU A 8 -7.05 17.50 -51.15
N LEU A 9 -7.54 16.27 -51.22
CA LEU A 9 -8.35 15.68 -50.13
C LEU A 9 -7.42 15.27 -48.99
N SER A 10 -7.39 16.08 -47.92
CA SER A 10 -6.79 15.72 -46.65
C SER A 10 -7.69 14.73 -45.91
N PHE A 11 -7.37 13.43 -45.98
CA PHE A 11 -7.95 12.41 -45.11
C PHE A 11 -7.36 12.54 -43.70
N THR A 12 -8.08 13.23 -42.81
CA THR A 12 -7.84 13.15 -41.36
C THR A 12 -8.35 11.81 -40.85
N PHE A 13 -7.45 10.86 -40.63
CA PHE A 13 -7.75 9.68 -39.81
C PHE A 13 -7.83 10.11 -38.35
N LEU A 14 -9.04 10.37 -37.86
CA LEU A 14 -9.31 10.31 -36.41
C LEU A 14 -9.41 8.84 -36.03
N SER A 15 -8.33 8.29 -35.49
CA SER A 15 -8.35 6.99 -34.82
C SER A 15 -9.06 7.15 -33.47
N SER A 16 -10.39 7.05 -33.45
CA SER A 16 -11.12 6.79 -32.21
C SER A 16 -10.91 5.33 -31.83
N GLU A 17 -9.96 5.05 -30.93
CA GLU A 17 -10.00 3.79 -30.18
C GLU A 17 -11.25 3.84 -29.29
N SER A 18 -12.38 3.40 -29.83
CA SER A 18 -13.59 3.17 -29.05
C SER A 18 -13.34 1.97 -28.16
N TYR A 19 -13.21 2.18 -26.85
CA TYR A 19 -13.50 1.08 -25.92
C TYR A 19 -14.92 0.61 -26.22
N ALA A 20 -15.09 -0.70 -26.40
CA ALA A 20 -16.32 -1.26 -26.96
C ALA A 20 -17.54 -1.15 -26.02
N GLN A 21 -17.34 -0.74 -24.76
CA GLN A 21 -18.41 -0.67 -23.75
C GLN A 21 -18.10 0.37 -22.66
N ASP A 22 -19.12 1.08 -22.21
CA ASP A 22 -19.06 1.94 -21.02
C ASP A 22 -19.03 1.11 -19.72
N ILE A 23 -18.48 1.69 -18.65
CA ILE A 23 -18.29 1.00 -17.36
C ILE A 23 -19.62 0.53 -16.79
N GLU A 24 -20.65 1.36 -16.84
CA GLU A 24 -21.97 1.09 -16.26
C GLU A 24 -22.62 -0.13 -16.93
N THR A 25 -22.56 -0.22 -18.26
CA THR A 25 -23.07 -1.37 -19.01
C THR A 25 -22.20 -2.60 -18.79
N PHE A 26 -20.86 -2.47 -18.78
CA PHE A 26 -19.95 -3.61 -18.57
C PHE A 26 -20.12 -4.24 -17.19
N THR A 27 -20.33 -3.42 -16.17
CA THR A 27 -20.42 -3.86 -14.76
C THR A 27 -21.84 -4.16 -14.30
N LYS A 28 -22.81 -4.21 -15.22
CA LYS A 28 -24.21 -4.48 -14.89
C LYS A 28 -24.34 -5.84 -14.19
N GLY A 29 -24.81 -5.81 -12.94
CA GLY A 29 -25.00 -7.00 -12.11
C GLY A 29 -23.78 -7.43 -11.31
N PHE A 30 -22.65 -6.72 -11.40
CA PHE A 30 -21.49 -6.98 -10.56
C PHE A 30 -21.70 -6.43 -9.15
N ASN A 31 -21.03 -7.03 -8.16
CA ASN A 31 -20.99 -6.49 -6.81
C ASN A 31 -20.02 -5.31 -6.77
N LYS A 32 -20.56 -4.08 -6.81
CA LYS A 32 -19.79 -2.85 -6.67
C LYS A 32 -19.49 -2.56 -5.20
N LYS A 33 -18.25 -2.25 -4.88
CA LYS A 33 -17.85 -1.68 -3.59
C LYS A 33 -17.20 -0.32 -3.77
N GLU A 34 -17.83 0.71 -3.21
CA GLU A 34 -17.36 2.09 -3.27
C GLU A 34 -16.35 2.41 -2.16
N GLY A 35 -15.40 3.30 -2.46
CA GLY A 35 -14.36 3.75 -1.53
C GLY A 35 -13.25 4.47 -2.27
N PHE A 36 -12.01 4.35 -1.80
CA PHE A 36 -10.87 5.07 -2.36
C PHE A 36 -10.62 4.71 -3.83
N ILE A 37 -10.53 3.42 -4.13
CA ILE A 37 -10.60 2.85 -5.49
C ILE A 37 -11.85 1.99 -5.54
N ASN A 38 -12.84 2.42 -6.32
CA ASN A 38 -14.03 1.62 -6.57
C ASN A 38 -13.62 0.28 -7.22
N TYR A 39 -14.20 -0.81 -6.74
CA TYR A 39 -13.98 -2.12 -7.35
C TYR A 39 -15.29 -2.87 -7.59
N TYR A 40 -15.24 -3.77 -8.56
CA TYR A 40 -16.38 -4.55 -9.02
C TYR A 40 -16.01 -6.02 -9.04
N TRP A 41 -16.83 -6.84 -8.41
CA TRP A 41 -16.68 -8.29 -8.39
C TRP A 41 -17.75 -8.96 -9.26
N ASP A 42 -17.31 -9.65 -10.31
CA ASP A 42 -18.13 -10.55 -11.13
C ASP A 42 -18.02 -11.95 -10.53
N ASP A 43 -18.98 -12.29 -9.65
CA ASP A 43 -19.05 -13.58 -8.98
C ASP A 43 -19.23 -14.76 -9.96
N SER A 44 -19.92 -14.51 -11.08
CA SER A 44 -20.20 -15.55 -12.08
C SER A 44 -18.95 -16.01 -12.84
N LYS A 45 -17.97 -15.12 -13.01
CA LYS A 45 -16.71 -15.40 -13.72
C LYS A 45 -15.49 -15.44 -12.81
N GLY A 46 -15.66 -15.12 -11.52
CA GLY A 46 -14.56 -14.98 -10.59
C GLY A 46 -13.59 -13.85 -10.97
N LYS A 47 -14.11 -12.72 -11.47
CA LYS A 47 -13.30 -11.62 -12.01
C LYS A 47 -13.38 -10.36 -11.13
N LEU A 48 -12.21 -9.78 -10.86
CA LEU A 48 -12.07 -8.53 -10.12
C LEU A 48 -11.66 -7.40 -11.06
N TYR A 49 -12.41 -6.31 -11.00
CA TYR A 49 -12.13 -5.10 -11.76
C TYR A 49 -11.95 -3.91 -10.83
N LEU A 50 -10.99 -3.03 -11.14
CA LEU A 50 -10.78 -1.77 -10.43
C LEU A 50 -11.12 -0.60 -11.35
N GLU A 51 -11.79 0.41 -10.83
CA GLU A 51 -12.07 1.65 -11.54
C GLU A 51 -11.04 2.71 -11.15
N ILE A 52 -10.22 3.12 -12.11
CA ILE A 52 -9.18 4.13 -11.97
C ILE A 52 -9.68 5.43 -12.58
N SER A 53 -9.88 6.44 -11.74
CA SER A 53 -10.31 7.79 -12.13
C SER A 53 -9.19 8.83 -12.06
N LYS A 54 -8.12 8.53 -11.33
CA LYS A 54 -6.99 9.41 -11.04
C LYS A 54 -5.71 8.81 -11.63
N LEU A 55 -5.40 9.18 -12.86
CA LEU A 55 -4.11 8.87 -13.48
C LEU A 55 -3.05 9.88 -13.03
N GLU A 56 -1.79 9.46 -13.03
CA GLU A 56 -0.61 10.23 -12.59
C GLU A 56 -0.61 10.70 -11.13
N GLU A 57 -1.72 10.56 -10.39
CA GLU A 57 -1.78 10.81 -8.95
C GLU A 57 -1.09 9.69 -8.19
N GLU A 58 -0.25 10.07 -7.23
CA GLU A 58 0.50 9.14 -6.40
C GLU A 58 -0.33 8.66 -5.21
N LEU A 59 -0.19 7.38 -4.92
CA LEU A 59 -0.82 6.70 -3.79
C LEU A 59 0.15 5.70 -3.19
N LEU A 60 -0.10 5.30 -1.95
CA LEU A 60 0.68 4.28 -1.26
C LEU A 60 0.10 2.90 -1.55
N TYR A 61 0.93 1.99 -2.05
CA TYR A 61 0.60 0.58 -2.22
C TYR A 61 1.39 -0.28 -1.22
N VAL A 62 0.65 -1.06 -0.42
CA VAL A 62 1.21 -1.94 0.60
C VAL A 62 0.72 -3.36 0.38
N ASN A 63 1.61 -4.34 0.55
CA ASN A 63 1.23 -5.74 0.56
C ASN A 63 1.37 -6.33 1.97
N TYR A 64 0.35 -7.06 2.42
CA TYR A 64 0.31 -7.70 3.74
C TYR A 64 0.13 -9.21 3.64
N LEU A 65 0.57 -9.92 4.67
CA LEU A 65 0.20 -11.31 4.91
C LEU A 65 -0.89 -11.36 5.98
N SER A 66 -2.15 -11.30 5.58
CA SER A 66 -3.33 -11.33 6.47
C SER A 66 -3.44 -12.62 7.28
N ALA A 67 -3.00 -13.74 6.71
CA ALA A 67 -2.86 -15.01 7.39
C ALA A 67 -1.59 -15.71 6.90
N GLY A 68 -0.66 -15.98 7.82
CA GLY A 68 0.62 -16.62 7.53
C GLY A 68 0.63 -18.12 7.85
N VAL A 69 1.83 -18.69 7.95
CA VAL A 69 2.05 -20.13 8.18
C VAL A 69 2.36 -20.47 9.64
N GLY A 70 2.58 -19.47 10.50
CA GLY A 70 2.76 -19.69 11.94
C GLY A 70 4.13 -20.25 12.37
N SER A 71 5.14 -20.18 11.49
CA SER A 71 6.53 -20.53 11.80
C SER A 71 7.42 -19.28 11.87
N ASN A 72 7.99 -19.04 13.06
CA ASN A 72 8.91 -17.91 13.30
C ASN A 72 10.18 -18.02 12.43
N ASP A 73 10.72 -19.23 12.25
CA ASP A 73 11.95 -19.46 11.48
C ASP A 73 11.77 -19.19 9.98
N ILE A 74 10.57 -19.46 9.46
CA ILE A 74 10.20 -19.10 8.09
C ILE A 74 9.95 -17.59 8.00
N GLY A 75 9.35 -16.99 9.02
CA GLY A 75 9.07 -15.56 9.09
C GLY A 75 7.96 -15.14 8.13
N LEU A 76 6.90 -15.95 8.05
CA LEU A 76 5.66 -15.70 7.30
C LEU A 76 4.50 -15.61 8.27
N ASP A 77 4.43 -14.49 8.97
CA ASP A 77 3.53 -14.27 10.08
C ASP A 77 2.30 -13.45 9.68
N ARG A 78 1.18 -13.69 10.37
CA ARG A 78 -0.03 -12.88 10.24
C ARG A 78 0.26 -11.43 10.61
N GLY A 79 -0.24 -10.49 9.79
CA GLY A 79 -0.07 -9.04 9.96
C GLY A 79 1.25 -8.51 9.43
N GLN A 80 2.10 -9.36 8.83
CA GLN A 80 3.39 -8.92 8.31
C GLN A 80 3.23 -8.01 7.09
N ILE A 81 3.82 -6.82 7.13
CA ILE A 81 4.02 -5.96 5.96
C ILE A 81 5.13 -6.56 5.09
N GLY A 82 4.84 -6.81 3.82
CA GLY A 82 5.80 -7.33 2.85
C GLY A 82 6.46 -6.24 1.99
N GLY A 83 5.98 -5.00 2.09
CA GLY A 83 6.60 -3.82 1.47
C GLY A 83 5.60 -2.70 1.24
N SER A 84 6.10 -1.46 1.30
CA SER A 84 5.39 -0.22 1.01
C SER A 84 6.02 0.47 -0.20
N ARG A 85 5.20 0.97 -1.13
CA ARG A 85 5.66 1.61 -2.37
C ARG A 85 4.77 2.79 -2.67
N ILE A 86 5.37 3.94 -3.01
CA ILE A 86 4.62 4.98 -3.70
C ILE A 86 4.46 4.53 -5.14
N ILE A 87 3.22 4.55 -5.65
CA ILE A 87 2.90 4.19 -7.02
C ILE A 87 2.01 5.25 -7.63
N LYS A 88 1.96 5.29 -8.96
CA LYS A 88 0.94 5.99 -9.72
C LYS A 88 0.45 5.13 -10.88
N PHE A 89 -0.78 5.39 -11.32
CA PHE A 89 -1.34 4.75 -12.50
C PHE A 89 -1.07 5.59 -13.74
N VAL A 90 -0.40 5.00 -14.73
CA VAL A 90 0.00 5.67 -15.97
C VAL A 90 -0.68 4.98 -17.15
N LYS A 91 -1.50 5.70 -17.92
CA LYS A 91 -2.11 5.13 -19.13
C LYS A 91 -1.15 5.23 -20.30
N MET A 92 -0.91 4.11 -20.99
CA MET A 92 -0.14 4.07 -22.23
C MET A 92 -0.82 3.12 -23.21
N GLY A 93 -1.35 3.67 -24.30
CA GLY A 93 -2.15 2.91 -25.26
C GLY A 93 -3.33 2.20 -24.58
N PRO A 94 -3.57 0.90 -24.84
CA PRO A 94 -4.72 0.16 -24.30
C PRO A 94 -4.53 -0.31 -22.85
N LYS A 95 -3.41 0.03 -22.20
CA LYS A 95 -3.06 -0.43 -20.86
C LYS A 95 -2.98 0.71 -19.87
N VAL A 96 -3.23 0.36 -18.60
CA VAL A 96 -2.87 1.18 -17.45
C VAL A 96 -1.75 0.46 -16.71
N PHE A 97 -0.62 1.13 -16.52
CA PHE A 97 0.51 0.62 -15.76
C PHE A 97 0.46 1.12 -14.33
N MET A 98 0.74 0.22 -13.37
CA MET A 98 1.09 0.63 -12.02
C MET A 98 2.60 0.79 -11.97
N VAL A 99 3.04 2.04 -11.87
CA VAL A 99 4.46 2.42 -11.90
C VAL A 99 4.86 2.93 -10.53
N GLN A 100 5.99 2.44 -10.04
CA GLN A 100 6.68 2.96 -8.87
C GLN A 100 7.77 3.94 -9.32
N PRO A 101 7.66 5.24 -8.99
CA PRO A 101 8.74 6.20 -9.17
C PRO A 101 9.95 5.88 -8.30
N ASN A 102 11.09 6.46 -8.65
CA ASN A 102 12.32 6.31 -7.88
C ASN A 102 12.52 7.53 -6.97
N TYR A 103 12.24 7.35 -5.68
CA TYR A 103 12.45 8.40 -4.68
C TYR A 103 13.79 8.30 -3.95
N THR A 104 14.62 7.30 -4.26
CA THR A 104 15.97 7.17 -3.73
C THR A 104 16.89 8.21 -4.35
N PHE A 105 16.74 8.49 -5.65
CA PHE A 105 17.52 9.49 -6.37
C PHE A 105 16.58 10.51 -7.00
N ARG A 106 16.68 11.77 -6.61
CA ARG A 106 15.79 12.84 -7.06
C ARG A 106 16.48 14.20 -6.97
N ALA A 107 15.83 15.24 -7.49
CA ALA A 107 16.24 16.63 -7.33
C ALA A 107 15.15 17.40 -6.58
N VAL A 108 15.50 18.10 -5.51
CA VAL A 108 14.61 19.04 -4.83
C VAL A 108 14.90 20.43 -5.38
N SER A 109 14.32 20.74 -6.54
CA SER A 109 14.58 21.97 -7.29
C SER A 109 13.28 22.60 -7.78
N ASN A 110 13.28 23.93 -7.88
CA ASN A 110 12.20 24.68 -8.56
C ASN A 110 12.37 24.67 -10.09
N ASN A 111 13.48 24.14 -10.60
CA ASN A 111 13.70 23.95 -12.03
C ASN A 111 13.12 22.61 -12.49
N SER A 112 11.98 22.66 -13.20
CA SER A 112 11.29 21.46 -13.67
C SER A 112 12.10 20.60 -14.64
N GLU A 113 12.99 21.21 -15.44
CA GLU A 113 13.83 20.47 -16.40
C GLU A 113 14.95 19.70 -15.68
N GLU A 114 15.48 20.24 -14.59
CA GLU A 114 16.45 19.55 -13.74
C GLU A 114 15.81 18.36 -13.03
N VAL A 115 14.62 18.55 -12.45
CA VAL A 115 13.83 17.47 -11.84
C VAL A 115 13.57 16.36 -12.85
N LYS A 116 13.13 16.72 -14.06
CA LYS A 116 12.87 15.77 -15.14
C LYS A 116 14.13 15.05 -15.61
N SER A 117 15.25 15.77 -15.75
CA SER A 117 16.52 15.16 -16.17
C SER A 117 16.98 14.07 -15.20
N ILE A 118 16.81 14.27 -13.89
CA ILE A 118 17.14 13.25 -12.89
C ILE A 118 16.11 12.12 -12.90
N GLU A 119 14.82 12.44 -13.05
CA GLU A 119 13.75 11.45 -13.18
C GLU A 119 13.98 10.50 -14.38
N ASP A 120 14.47 11.01 -15.50
CA ASP A 120 14.78 10.23 -16.71
C ASP A 120 16.14 9.49 -16.60
N ALA A 121 17.05 9.97 -15.75
CA ALA A 121 18.35 9.33 -15.52
C ALA A 121 18.26 8.06 -14.66
N PHE A 122 17.22 7.92 -13.82
CA PHE A 122 17.05 6.78 -12.93
C PHE A 122 15.83 5.93 -13.28
N ALA A 123 16.03 4.60 -13.28
CA ALA A 123 14.97 3.67 -13.66
C ALA A 123 13.76 3.74 -12.70
N LYS A 124 12.57 3.81 -13.31
CA LYS A 124 11.27 3.57 -12.67
C LYS A 124 10.95 2.07 -12.72
N SER A 125 10.09 1.59 -11.83
CA SER A 125 9.66 0.20 -11.82
C SER A 125 8.20 0.04 -12.22
N THR A 126 7.93 -0.59 -13.36
CA THR A 126 6.56 -1.03 -13.70
C THR A 126 6.22 -2.28 -12.92
N LEU A 127 5.37 -2.13 -11.91
CA LEU A 127 4.99 -3.22 -10.99
C LEU A 127 3.90 -4.12 -11.55
N TRP A 128 3.05 -3.59 -12.43
CA TRP A 128 2.03 -4.33 -13.17
C TRP A 128 1.53 -3.55 -14.39
N GLY A 129 1.02 -4.24 -15.39
CA GLY A 129 0.27 -3.66 -16.51
C GLY A 129 -1.10 -4.29 -16.62
N PHE A 130 -2.14 -3.46 -16.49
CA PHE A 130 -3.53 -3.87 -16.55
C PHE A 130 -4.12 -3.61 -17.92
N SER A 131 -4.98 -4.53 -18.38
CA SER A 131 -5.82 -4.32 -19.55
C SER A 131 -7.03 -3.47 -19.16
N VAL A 132 -7.32 -2.44 -19.94
CA VAL A 132 -8.56 -1.66 -19.80
C VAL A 132 -9.68 -2.41 -20.53
N VAL A 133 -10.75 -2.74 -19.81
CA VAL A 133 -11.89 -3.52 -20.34
C VAL A 133 -13.12 -2.66 -20.66
N ALA A 134 -13.24 -1.50 -20.01
CA ALA A 134 -14.28 -0.51 -20.27
C ALA A 134 -13.80 0.89 -19.88
N GLN A 135 -14.42 1.93 -20.43
CA GLN A 135 -14.11 3.33 -20.10
C GLN A 135 -15.38 4.18 -20.12
N SER A 136 -15.52 5.07 -19.14
CA SER A 136 -16.58 6.09 -19.08
C SER A 136 -15.96 7.45 -18.78
N GLY A 137 -15.80 8.31 -19.79
CA GLY A 137 -15.10 9.59 -19.65
C GLY A 137 -13.62 9.39 -19.25
N TYR A 138 -13.19 9.97 -18.13
CA TYR A 138 -11.82 9.80 -17.60
C TYR A 138 -11.67 8.62 -16.63
N ARG A 139 -12.71 7.78 -16.46
CA ARG A 139 -12.65 6.57 -15.64
C ARG A 139 -12.31 5.35 -16.50
N TYR A 140 -11.35 4.56 -16.04
CA TYR A 140 -10.89 3.35 -16.70
C TYR A 140 -11.18 2.13 -15.82
N LEU A 141 -11.88 1.14 -16.36
CA LEU A 141 -12.08 -0.13 -15.68
C LEU A 141 -10.98 -1.10 -16.12
N ILE A 142 -10.19 -1.57 -15.16
CA ILE A 142 -9.05 -2.45 -15.39
C ILE A 142 -9.30 -3.85 -14.84
N ASP A 143 -8.90 -4.92 -15.57
CA ASP A 143 -8.93 -6.29 -15.04
C ASP A 143 -7.75 -6.53 -14.09
N ALA A 144 -8.05 -6.69 -12.80
CA ALA A 144 -7.07 -6.91 -11.72
C ALA A 144 -7.01 -8.36 -11.23
N SER A 145 -7.70 -9.30 -11.90
CA SER A 145 -7.85 -10.68 -11.44
C SER A 145 -6.53 -11.43 -11.34
N GLU A 146 -5.62 -11.24 -12.30
CA GLU A 146 -4.29 -11.86 -12.26
C GLU A 146 -3.33 -11.12 -11.31
N PHE A 147 -3.56 -9.83 -11.10
CA PHE A 147 -2.75 -9.01 -10.21
C PHE A 147 -2.96 -9.40 -8.75
N ILE A 148 -4.22 -9.62 -8.35
CA ILE A 148 -4.59 -9.86 -6.95
C ILE A 148 -4.13 -11.25 -6.46
N ILE A 149 -4.05 -12.24 -7.35
CA ILE A 149 -3.63 -13.61 -6.99
C ILE A 149 -2.13 -13.88 -7.16
N LYS A 150 -1.31 -12.85 -7.42
CA LYS A 150 0.13 -13.03 -7.57
C LYS A 150 0.81 -13.20 -6.20
N ASP A 151 1.98 -13.83 -6.16
CA ASP A 151 2.83 -13.85 -4.96
C ASP A 151 3.48 -12.47 -4.71
N SER A 152 2.67 -11.50 -4.26
CA SER A 152 3.11 -10.13 -3.98
C SER A 152 3.99 -10.04 -2.72
N HIS A 153 3.90 -11.03 -1.83
CA HIS A 153 4.67 -11.11 -0.59
C HIS A 153 5.98 -11.90 -0.73
N ARG A 154 6.31 -12.42 -1.92
CA ARG A 154 7.54 -13.18 -2.21
C ARG A 154 7.69 -14.42 -1.33
N ILE A 155 6.58 -15.09 -1.03
CA ILE A 155 6.51 -16.32 -0.22
C ILE A 155 7.35 -17.42 -0.86
N SER A 156 7.21 -17.66 -2.15
CA SER A 156 7.97 -18.67 -2.89
C SER A 156 9.48 -18.42 -2.76
N GLN A 157 9.91 -17.16 -2.92
CA GLN A 157 11.31 -16.78 -2.78
C GLN A 157 11.81 -17.00 -1.34
N ARG A 158 11.01 -16.62 -0.33
CA ARG A 158 11.37 -16.78 1.08
C ARG A 158 11.54 -18.25 1.46
N LEU A 159 10.63 -19.13 1.05
CA LEU A 159 10.74 -20.57 1.30
C LEU A 159 12.00 -21.17 0.68
N MET A 160 12.32 -20.77 -0.55
CA MET A 160 13.56 -21.19 -1.22
C MET A 160 14.80 -20.72 -0.46
N GLN A 161 14.86 -19.43 -0.07
CA GLN A 161 15.97 -18.86 0.70
C GLN A 161 16.14 -19.53 2.08
N ARG A 162 15.03 -19.95 2.70
CA ARG A 162 14.99 -20.67 3.98
C ARG A 162 15.14 -22.19 3.82
N LYS A 163 15.44 -22.70 2.62
CA LYS A 163 15.61 -24.12 2.31
C LYS A 163 14.40 -25.01 2.66
N GLN A 164 13.19 -24.44 2.59
CA GLN A 164 11.94 -25.15 2.89
C GLN A 164 11.33 -25.88 1.70
N GLY A 165 11.80 -25.58 0.49
CA GLY A 165 11.35 -26.22 -0.74
C GLY A 165 11.11 -25.23 -1.85
N SER A 166 10.60 -25.74 -2.98
CA SER A 166 10.22 -24.93 -4.14
C SER A 166 8.71 -24.97 -4.31
N PHE A 167 8.09 -23.81 -4.21
CA PHE A 167 6.63 -23.66 -4.26
C PHE A 167 6.24 -22.58 -5.26
N LYS A 168 5.06 -22.72 -5.88
CA LYS A 168 4.45 -21.72 -6.75
C LYS A 168 2.97 -21.57 -6.41
N VAL A 169 2.41 -20.40 -6.71
CA VAL A 169 0.97 -20.18 -6.59
C VAL A 169 0.24 -21.11 -7.57
N ASP A 170 -0.65 -21.92 -7.03
CA ASP A 170 -1.63 -22.69 -7.80
C ASP A 170 -2.85 -21.79 -8.06
N LYS A 171 -2.88 -21.19 -9.26
CA LYS A 171 -3.96 -20.28 -9.67
C LYS A 171 -5.33 -20.94 -9.69
N LYS A 172 -5.42 -22.27 -9.84
CA LYS A 172 -6.71 -22.98 -9.82
C LYS A 172 -7.32 -23.06 -8.43
N SER A 173 -6.47 -23.09 -7.40
CA SER A 173 -6.85 -23.15 -5.99
C SER A 173 -6.66 -21.81 -5.28
N SER A 174 -6.53 -20.72 -6.04
CA SER A 174 -6.34 -19.36 -5.52
C SER A 174 -7.39 -18.43 -6.09
N SER A 175 -7.91 -17.51 -5.27
CA SER A 175 -8.96 -16.59 -5.71
C SER A 175 -8.93 -15.29 -4.92
N PHE A 176 -9.58 -14.27 -5.47
CA PHE A 176 -9.94 -13.06 -4.74
C PHE A 176 -10.95 -13.41 -3.63
N ASP A 177 -10.73 -12.87 -2.44
CA ASP A 177 -11.63 -13.02 -1.30
C ASP A 177 -12.47 -11.74 -1.13
N ASN A 178 -13.60 -11.69 -1.84
CA ASN A 178 -14.50 -10.53 -1.76
C ASN A 178 -15.12 -10.35 -0.36
N SER A 179 -15.22 -11.42 0.44
CA SER A 179 -15.85 -11.37 1.76
C SER A 179 -14.99 -10.64 2.80
N ASN A 180 -13.68 -10.85 2.74
CA ASN A 180 -12.69 -10.18 3.59
C ASN A 180 -12.12 -8.89 3.00
N SER A 181 -12.44 -8.59 1.74
CA SER A 181 -12.06 -7.32 1.11
C SER A 181 -12.98 -6.18 1.54
N LYS A 182 -12.37 -5.04 1.86
CA LYS A 182 -13.03 -3.83 2.37
C LYS A 182 -12.65 -2.62 1.53
N ASN A 183 -13.54 -1.66 1.46
CA ASN A 183 -13.28 -0.40 0.79
C ASN A 183 -13.72 0.74 1.69
N PHE A 184 -12.82 1.68 1.92
CA PHE A 184 -12.98 2.80 2.83
C PHE A 184 -12.71 4.11 2.07
N PRO A 185 -13.06 5.28 2.63
CA PRO A 185 -12.85 6.56 1.95
C PRO A 185 -11.38 6.84 1.59
N LEU A 186 -10.43 6.41 2.43
CA LEU A 186 -9.01 6.74 2.28
C LEU A 186 -8.13 5.54 1.90
N ASN A 187 -8.70 4.33 1.85
CA ASN A 187 -7.99 3.14 1.41
C ASN A 187 -8.90 2.03 0.87
N SER A 188 -8.33 1.20 0.00
CA SER A 188 -8.96 -0.01 -0.55
C SER A 188 -8.14 -1.23 -0.18
N GLU A 189 -8.78 -2.22 0.41
CA GLU A 189 -8.17 -3.40 1.02
C GLU A 189 -8.66 -4.66 0.30
N LEU A 190 -7.84 -5.17 -0.62
CA LEU A 190 -8.19 -6.29 -1.49
C LEU A 190 -7.45 -7.55 -1.01
N GLU A 191 -8.19 -8.53 -0.51
CA GLU A 191 -7.64 -9.79 0.00
C GLU A 191 -7.72 -10.90 -1.05
N ALA A 192 -6.70 -11.75 -1.08
CA ALA A 192 -6.65 -12.96 -1.87
C ALA A 192 -6.37 -14.16 -0.98
N PHE A 193 -7.06 -15.26 -1.26
CA PHE A 193 -6.71 -16.58 -0.74
C PHE A 193 -5.77 -17.24 -1.74
N LEU A 194 -4.51 -17.45 -1.35
CA LEU A 194 -3.48 -18.02 -2.21
C LEU A 194 -3.12 -19.41 -1.73
N THR A 195 -3.18 -20.38 -2.63
CA THR A 195 -2.68 -21.73 -2.40
C THR A 195 -1.35 -21.89 -3.12
N PHE A 196 -0.36 -22.39 -2.40
CA PHE A 196 0.96 -22.73 -2.91
C PHE A 196 1.10 -24.25 -2.99
N ARG A 197 1.62 -24.75 -4.12
CA ARG A 197 1.97 -26.16 -4.31
C ARG A 197 3.43 -26.29 -4.67
N GLY A 198 4.08 -27.35 -4.20
CA GLY A 198 5.51 -27.50 -4.34
C GLY A 198 6.07 -28.85 -3.93
N VAL A 199 7.39 -28.84 -3.70
CA VAL A 199 8.16 -29.94 -3.10
C VAL A 199 8.80 -29.43 -1.81
N ALA A 200 8.41 -29.98 -0.67
CA ALA A 200 8.84 -29.59 0.66
C ALA A 200 10.14 -30.29 1.06
N THR A 201 11.19 -29.52 1.32
CA THR A 201 12.51 -30.04 1.72
C THR A 201 12.87 -29.73 3.17
N GLY A 202 12.18 -28.79 3.82
CA GLY A 202 12.51 -28.33 5.17
C GLY A 202 11.52 -28.78 6.23
N GLY A 203 12.02 -28.95 7.46
CA GLY A 203 11.22 -29.41 8.61
C GLY A 203 10.27 -28.36 9.20
N TRP A 204 10.57 -27.07 9.05
CA TRP A 204 9.75 -26.01 9.65
C TRP A 204 8.39 -25.87 8.98
N LEU A 205 8.33 -26.02 7.65
CA LEU A 205 7.03 -25.99 6.95
C LEU A 205 6.21 -27.25 7.29
N ARG A 206 6.86 -28.42 7.32
CA ARG A 206 6.25 -29.70 7.70
C ARG A 206 5.68 -29.68 9.12
N SER A 207 6.29 -28.94 10.04
CA SER A 207 5.83 -28.87 11.43
C SER A 207 4.59 -27.98 11.63
N VAL A 208 4.25 -27.13 10.65
CA VAL A 208 3.15 -26.16 10.78
C VAL A 208 2.07 -26.30 9.70
N SER A 209 2.28 -27.15 8.70
CA SER A 209 1.32 -27.41 7.62
C SER A 209 0.74 -28.82 7.74
N PRO A 210 -0.59 -29.01 7.67
CA PRO A 210 -1.21 -30.34 7.65
C PRO A 210 -0.74 -31.21 6.48
N ASP A 211 -0.50 -30.59 5.32
CA ASP A 211 0.16 -31.18 4.16
C ASP A 211 1.34 -30.28 3.78
N SER A 212 2.55 -30.83 3.73
CA SER A 212 3.73 -30.01 3.44
C SER A 212 3.86 -29.62 1.98
N GLU A 213 3.20 -30.33 1.06
CA GLU A 213 3.30 -30.10 -0.38
C GLU A 213 2.25 -29.12 -0.91
N THR A 214 1.28 -28.76 -0.06
CA THR A 214 0.27 -27.75 -0.36
C THR A 214 -0.12 -26.99 0.89
N PHE A 215 -0.07 -25.66 0.84
CA PHE A 215 -0.52 -24.81 1.93
C PHE A 215 -1.17 -23.54 1.37
N SER A 216 -2.05 -22.94 2.16
CA SER A 216 -2.72 -21.69 1.77
C SER A 216 -2.47 -20.58 2.77
N VAL A 217 -2.43 -19.36 2.26
CA VAL A 217 -2.27 -18.13 3.02
C VAL A 217 -3.29 -17.11 2.54
N ARG A 218 -3.46 -16.03 3.30
CA ARG A 218 -4.20 -14.86 2.82
C ARG A 218 -3.26 -13.67 2.68
N THR A 219 -3.22 -13.09 1.50
CA THR A 219 -2.42 -11.90 1.19
C THR A 219 -3.35 -10.74 0.90
N ARG A 220 -2.91 -9.53 1.18
CA ARG A 220 -3.71 -8.33 0.93
C ARG A 220 -2.93 -7.27 0.17
N HIS A 221 -3.63 -6.63 -0.75
CA HIS A 221 -3.21 -5.47 -1.51
C HIS A 221 -3.97 -4.26 -0.97
N SER A 222 -3.24 -3.34 -0.36
CA SER A 222 -3.77 -2.11 0.23
C SER A 222 -3.35 -0.94 -0.64
N PHE A 223 -4.32 -0.16 -1.08
CA PHE A 223 -4.12 1.11 -1.78
C PHE A 223 -4.58 2.23 -0.86
N VAL A 224 -3.71 3.16 -0.52
CA VAL A 224 -3.93 4.17 0.50
C VAL A 224 -3.67 5.55 -0.08
N GLN A 225 -4.54 6.51 0.23
CA GLN A 225 -4.36 7.90 -0.13
C GLN A 225 -3.10 8.49 0.54
N LEU A 226 -2.31 9.28 -0.20
CA LEU A 226 -1.22 10.05 0.40
C LEU A 226 -1.77 11.24 1.21
N PRO A 227 -1.06 11.67 2.27
CA PRO A 227 -1.42 12.87 3.02
C PRO A 227 -1.24 14.15 2.19
N ASP A 228 -1.73 15.28 2.72
CA ASP A 228 -1.55 16.60 2.11
C ASP A 228 -0.09 17.09 2.10
N ASP A 229 0.19 18.10 1.26
CA ASP A 229 1.51 18.72 1.08
C ASP A 229 1.95 19.63 2.25
N GLY A 230 1.12 19.79 3.29
CA GLY A 230 1.39 20.67 4.42
C GLY A 230 2.32 20.08 5.49
N TYR A 231 3.05 19.01 5.18
CA TYR A 231 4.02 18.41 6.08
C TYR A 231 5.40 19.06 5.92
N THR A 232 6.00 19.53 7.01
CA THR A 232 7.37 20.06 7.02
C THR A 232 8.35 18.99 7.50
N PRO A 233 9.26 18.49 6.64
CA PRO A 233 10.30 17.56 7.06
C PRO A 233 11.23 18.16 8.11
N ARG A 234 11.77 17.32 8.99
CA ARG A 234 12.81 17.71 9.95
C ARG A 234 14.08 16.92 9.68
N LYS A 235 15.22 17.62 9.55
CA LYS A 235 16.55 17.01 9.38
C LYS A 235 16.82 15.98 10.47
N PHE A 236 17.46 14.88 10.08
CA PHE A 236 17.86 13.82 10.98
C PHE A 236 18.94 14.29 11.96
N ASP A 237 18.78 13.94 13.23
CA ASP A 237 19.81 14.12 14.26
C ASP A 237 20.20 12.73 14.80
N PRO A 238 21.48 12.33 14.73
CA PRO A 238 21.92 11.00 15.17
C PRO A 238 21.66 10.73 16.66
N ARG A 239 21.49 11.77 17.49
CA ARG A 239 21.16 11.62 18.91
C ARG A 239 19.73 11.12 19.16
N ALA A 240 18.86 11.15 18.15
CA ALA A 240 17.47 10.74 18.28
C ALA A 240 17.28 9.23 18.51
N GLY A 241 18.31 8.41 18.26
CA GLY A 241 18.26 6.96 18.53
C GLY A 241 17.24 6.17 17.70
N TYR A 242 16.71 6.76 16.62
CA TYR A 242 15.76 6.12 15.70
C TYR A 242 16.22 6.26 14.25
N GLY A 243 15.76 5.39 13.34
CA GLY A 243 16.23 5.36 11.95
C GLY A 243 15.80 6.57 11.11
N ALA A 244 16.67 7.04 10.22
CA ALA A 244 16.38 8.09 9.24
C ALA A 244 15.70 7.54 7.98
N MET A 245 14.89 8.38 7.34
CA MET A 245 14.60 8.26 5.90
C MET A 245 15.71 8.97 5.14
N THR A 246 16.25 8.32 4.10
CA THR A 246 17.40 8.82 3.34
C THR A 246 17.09 8.81 1.85
N PHE A 247 17.56 9.82 1.13
CA PHE A 247 17.59 9.87 -0.34
C PHE A 247 18.79 10.71 -0.81
N TYR A 248 19.07 10.64 -2.11
CA TYR A 248 20.10 11.42 -2.79
C TYR A 248 19.44 12.61 -3.49
N ASP A 249 19.86 13.82 -3.14
CA ASP A 249 19.40 15.06 -3.77
C ASP A 249 20.43 15.60 -4.76
N TYR A 250 20.19 15.37 -6.04
CA TYR A 250 21.08 15.78 -7.14
C TYR A 250 21.00 17.27 -7.48
N ALA A 251 20.08 18.02 -6.85
CA ALA A 251 20.08 19.48 -6.91
C ALA A 251 20.94 20.12 -5.81
N SER A 252 21.57 19.31 -4.94
CA SER A 252 22.47 19.84 -3.90
C SER A 252 23.68 20.53 -4.54
N PRO A 253 24.15 21.66 -3.97
CA PRO A 253 25.42 22.27 -4.38
C PRO A 253 26.58 21.26 -4.36
N ILE A 254 27.55 21.45 -5.25
CA ILE A 254 28.69 20.53 -5.42
C ILE A 254 29.49 20.32 -4.12
N GLU A 255 29.51 21.32 -3.25
CA GLU A 255 30.24 21.28 -1.97
C GLU A 255 29.48 20.55 -0.84
N ASP A 256 28.18 20.28 -1.04
CA ASP A 256 27.31 19.67 -0.05
C ASP A 256 27.22 18.13 -0.20
N ASP A 257 26.87 17.44 0.89
CA ASP A 257 26.56 16.01 0.85
C ASP A 257 25.23 15.76 0.13
N LEU A 258 25.26 14.95 -0.92
CA LEU A 258 24.08 14.50 -1.65
C LEU A 258 23.09 13.72 -0.77
N HIS A 259 23.55 13.11 0.33
CA HIS A 259 22.70 12.31 1.20
C HIS A 259 21.84 13.19 2.11
N VAL A 260 20.57 13.34 1.74
CA VAL A 260 19.59 14.01 2.60
C VAL A 260 18.96 13.00 3.54
N LYS A 261 18.94 13.33 4.83
CA LYS A 261 18.36 12.50 5.90
C LYS A 261 17.30 13.27 6.67
N TYR A 262 16.10 12.69 6.77
CA TYR A 262 14.98 13.21 7.57
C TYR A 262 14.58 12.23 8.67
N ILE A 263 14.11 12.74 9.81
CA ILE A 263 13.51 11.90 10.85
C ILE A 263 12.14 11.40 10.40
N ARG A 264 11.79 10.18 10.81
CA ARG A 264 10.42 9.67 10.76
C ARG A 264 9.69 10.13 12.02
N ARG A 265 8.55 10.82 11.87
CA ARG A 265 7.76 11.32 13.00
C ARG A 265 6.31 11.56 12.59
N HIS A 266 5.44 11.57 13.59
CA HIS A 266 4.08 12.09 13.44
C HIS A 266 4.09 13.59 13.14
N ARG A 267 3.15 14.02 12.29
CA ARG A 267 2.82 15.43 12.10
C ARG A 267 2.11 15.91 13.36
N LEU A 268 2.78 16.74 14.15
CA LEU A 268 2.24 17.26 15.40
C LEU A 268 2.46 18.76 15.45
N ILE A 269 1.34 19.50 15.50
CA ILE A 269 1.29 20.96 15.46
C ILE A 269 0.55 21.45 16.70
N LYS A 270 1.15 22.41 17.42
CA LYS A 270 0.49 23.07 18.55
C LYS A 270 -0.68 23.91 18.04
N LYS A 271 -1.86 23.73 18.62
CA LYS A 271 -3.03 24.59 18.37
C LYS A 271 -2.76 26.06 18.71
N TYR A 272 -1.96 26.31 19.76
CA TYR A 272 -1.48 27.63 20.15
C TYR A 272 0.06 27.63 20.22
N PRO A 273 0.75 27.95 19.11
CA PRO A 273 2.22 27.86 19.02
C PRO A 273 2.98 28.67 20.07
N ASN A 274 2.44 29.82 20.48
CA ASN A 274 3.07 30.73 21.44
C ASN A 274 2.91 30.30 22.90
N LYS A 275 2.15 29.23 23.18
CA LYS A 275 2.02 28.71 24.55
C LYS A 275 3.11 27.68 24.81
N GLU A 276 3.69 27.75 26.01
CA GLU A 276 4.63 26.74 26.52
C GLU A 276 3.99 25.34 26.45
N MET A 277 2.75 25.23 26.93
CA MET A 277 1.90 24.04 26.83
C MET A 277 0.69 24.31 25.93
N SER A 278 0.48 23.46 24.92
CA SER A 278 -0.67 23.56 24.01
C SER A 278 -1.22 22.18 23.66
N GLU A 279 -2.54 22.09 23.47
CA GLU A 279 -3.14 20.94 22.78
C GLU A 279 -2.60 20.85 21.35
N ALA A 280 -2.60 19.64 20.79
CA ALA A 280 -2.32 19.42 19.38
C ALA A 280 -3.54 19.78 18.52
N VAL A 281 -3.31 20.22 17.28
CA VAL A 281 -4.37 20.36 16.28
C VAL A 281 -5.02 18.99 16.02
N GLU A 282 -4.18 17.98 15.77
CA GLU A 282 -4.57 16.57 15.69
C GLU A 282 -3.72 15.78 16.69
N PRO A 283 -4.32 15.16 17.72
CA PRO A 283 -3.59 14.28 18.62
C PRO A 283 -3.28 12.94 17.94
N ILE A 284 -2.18 12.33 18.35
CA ILE A 284 -1.79 10.98 17.96
C ILE A 284 -2.63 10.01 18.80
N ILE A 285 -3.58 9.33 18.15
CA ILE A 285 -4.42 8.33 18.81
C ILE A 285 -4.10 6.96 18.22
N TYR A 286 -3.68 6.03 19.07
CA TYR A 286 -3.61 4.61 18.76
C TYR A 286 -4.78 3.86 19.37
N TYR A 287 -5.33 2.91 18.61
CA TYR A 287 -6.49 2.11 18.99
C TYR A 287 -6.06 0.66 19.23
N LEU A 288 -6.25 0.18 20.46
CA LEU A 288 -5.99 -1.20 20.83
C LEU A 288 -7.11 -2.11 20.32
N ASP A 289 -6.72 -3.22 19.71
CA ASP A 289 -7.62 -4.29 19.28
C ASP A 289 -8.54 -4.74 20.44
N ARG A 290 -9.85 -4.82 20.17
CA ARG A 290 -10.86 -5.27 21.15
C ARG A 290 -10.60 -6.71 21.62
N GLY A 291 -9.97 -7.52 20.77
CA GLY A 291 -9.67 -8.94 21.00
C GLY A 291 -8.57 -9.22 22.03
N VAL A 292 -7.86 -8.21 22.53
CA VAL A 292 -6.90 -8.40 23.63
C VAL A 292 -7.66 -8.86 24.88
N PRO A 293 -7.25 -9.94 25.57
CA PRO A 293 -7.90 -10.37 26.81
C PRO A 293 -7.41 -9.55 28.02
N GLU A 294 -8.22 -9.48 29.07
CA GLU A 294 -7.73 -9.05 30.39
C GLU A 294 -6.85 -10.15 31.02
N PRO A 295 -5.85 -9.79 31.85
CA PRO A 295 -5.45 -8.43 32.29
C PRO A 295 -4.51 -7.70 31.31
N VAL A 296 -4.16 -8.33 30.19
CA VAL A 296 -3.16 -7.80 29.24
C VAL A 296 -3.63 -6.50 28.59
N LYS A 297 -4.92 -6.39 28.29
CA LYS A 297 -5.52 -5.17 27.73
C LYS A 297 -5.29 -3.96 28.62
N SER A 298 -5.62 -4.06 29.91
CA SER A 298 -5.40 -2.98 30.87
C SER A 298 -3.92 -2.57 30.94
N ALA A 299 -3.01 -3.55 31.01
CA ALA A 299 -1.57 -3.30 31.06
C ALA A 299 -1.04 -2.62 29.79
N LEU A 300 -1.53 -3.01 28.61
CA LEU A 300 -1.15 -2.38 27.34
C LEU A 300 -1.62 -0.93 27.26
N ILE A 301 -2.87 -0.65 27.67
CA ILE A 301 -3.41 0.72 27.68
C ILE A 301 -2.60 1.60 28.62
N GLU A 302 -2.35 1.12 29.84
CA GLU A 302 -1.58 1.89 30.83
C GLU A 302 -0.14 2.14 30.37
N GLY A 303 0.58 1.07 30.00
CA GLY A 303 1.99 1.16 29.62
C GLY A 303 2.21 2.01 28.38
N ALA A 304 1.36 1.87 27.35
CA ALA A 304 1.48 2.68 26.14
C ALA A 304 1.07 4.15 26.39
N SER A 305 0.16 4.42 27.33
CA SER A 305 -0.24 5.79 27.69
C SER A 305 0.88 6.59 28.36
N TRP A 306 1.92 5.93 28.91
CA TRP A 306 3.08 6.63 29.49
C TRP A 306 3.84 7.49 28.47
N TRP A 307 3.76 7.18 27.17
CA TRP A 307 4.34 8.01 26.12
C TRP A 307 3.80 9.45 26.13
N ASN A 308 2.56 9.67 26.58
CA ASN A 308 2.00 11.02 26.69
C ASN A 308 2.85 11.93 27.60
N LYS A 309 3.52 11.39 28.63
CA LYS A 309 4.44 12.16 29.49
C LYS A 309 5.60 12.78 28.69
N ALA A 310 6.11 12.06 27.69
CA ALA A 310 7.16 12.58 26.81
C ALA A 310 6.65 13.70 25.90
N PHE A 311 5.40 13.60 25.42
CA PHE A 311 4.77 14.67 24.64
C PHE A 311 4.43 15.89 25.51
N GLU A 312 4.04 15.70 26.76
CA GLU A 312 3.88 16.78 27.76
C GLU A 312 5.19 17.50 28.04
N ALA A 313 6.28 16.75 28.21
CA ALA A 313 7.62 17.35 28.32
C ALA A 313 8.04 18.13 27.06
N ALA A 314 7.52 17.74 25.88
CA ALA A 314 7.70 18.47 24.62
C ALA A 314 6.73 19.67 24.46
N GLY A 315 5.95 20.01 25.49
CA GLY A 315 5.03 21.14 25.51
C GLY A 315 3.65 20.86 24.90
N PHE A 316 3.27 19.58 24.76
CA PHE A 316 1.95 19.19 24.26
C PHE A 316 1.03 18.66 25.35
N LYS A 317 -0.20 19.16 25.41
CA LYS A 317 -1.22 18.66 26.32
C LYS A 317 -1.98 17.50 25.68
N ASN A 318 -1.97 16.32 26.31
CA ASN A 318 -2.75 15.14 25.92
C ASN A 318 -2.65 14.78 24.42
N ALA A 319 -1.46 14.92 23.85
CA ALA A 319 -1.24 14.75 22.41
C ALA A 319 -1.02 13.30 21.98
N PHE A 320 -0.77 12.38 22.91
CA PHE A 320 -0.62 10.96 22.63
C PHE A 320 -1.61 10.16 23.47
N GLN A 321 -2.47 9.39 22.82
CA GLN A 321 -3.59 8.72 23.47
C GLN A 321 -3.69 7.26 23.02
N ILE A 322 -4.00 6.39 23.97
CA ILE A 322 -4.35 5.00 23.71
C ILE A 322 -5.83 4.82 24.03
N LYS A 323 -6.58 4.27 23.07
CA LYS A 323 -8.02 4.00 23.22
C LYS A 323 -8.30 2.56 22.80
N VAL A 324 -9.42 2.00 23.24
CA VAL A 324 -9.93 0.76 22.63
C VAL A 324 -10.53 1.11 21.27
N LEU A 325 -10.32 0.27 20.27
CA LEU A 325 -10.96 0.43 18.96
C LEU A 325 -12.49 0.51 19.13
N PRO A 326 -13.15 1.56 18.61
CA PRO A 326 -14.60 1.72 18.74
C PRO A 326 -15.37 0.54 18.18
N GLU A 327 -16.56 0.29 18.73
CA GLU A 327 -17.47 -0.69 18.16
C GLU A 327 -17.90 -0.28 16.73
N GLY A 328 -17.89 -1.24 15.81
CA GLY A 328 -18.19 -1.02 14.40
C GLY A 328 -17.03 -0.43 13.58
N ALA A 329 -15.96 0.06 14.20
CA ALA A 329 -14.74 0.43 13.48
C ALA A 329 -13.99 -0.82 13.01
N ASP A 330 -13.45 -0.76 11.79
CA ASP A 330 -12.67 -1.84 11.20
C ASP A 330 -11.17 -1.53 11.36
N MET A 331 -10.38 -2.54 11.73
CA MET A 331 -8.93 -2.38 11.92
C MET A 331 -8.18 -2.06 10.62
N LEU A 332 -8.82 -2.30 9.48
CA LEU A 332 -8.24 -2.07 8.16
C LEU A 332 -8.49 -0.64 7.65
N ASP A 333 -9.29 0.15 8.35
CA ASP A 333 -9.55 1.53 7.98
C ASP A 333 -8.39 2.43 8.45
N VAL A 334 -7.66 3.03 7.51
CA VAL A 334 -6.44 3.82 7.81
C VAL A 334 -6.71 5.07 8.63
N ARG A 335 -7.98 5.45 8.83
CA ARG A 335 -8.38 6.50 9.76
C ARG A 335 -8.09 6.15 11.23
N TYR A 336 -7.79 4.88 11.52
CA TYR A 336 -7.45 4.39 12.85
C TYR A 336 -6.03 3.82 12.86
N ASN A 337 -5.14 4.39 13.70
CA ASN A 337 -3.83 3.77 13.96
C ASN A 337 -4.00 2.58 14.92
N VAL A 338 -4.05 1.35 14.42
CA VAL A 338 -4.38 0.18 15.26
C VAL A 338 -3.15 -0.53 15.80
N ILE A 339 -3.18 -0.86 17.10
CA ILE A 339 -2.28 -1.82 17.74
C ILE A 339 -2.96 -3.19 17.68
N GLN A 340 -2.51 -4.04 16.76
CA GLN A 340 -3.14 -5.33 16.49
C GLN A 340 -2.65 -6.43 17.45
N TRP A 341 -3.58 -7.25 17.94
CA TRP A 341 -3.26 -8.44 18.72
C TRP A 341 -3.05 -9.67 17.82
N VAL A 342 -1.87 -10.32 17.91
CA VAL A 342 -1.49 -11.43 17.04
C VAL A 342 -1.09 -12.66 17.86
N HIS A 343 -1.61 -13.83 17.49
CA HIS A 343 -1.24 -15.13 18.08
C HIS A 343 -0.23 -15.88 17.21
N ARG A 344 0.68 -16.64 17.84
CA ARG A 344 1.66 -17.52 17.20
C ARG A 344 1.81 -18.83 17.98
N SER A 345 2.51 -19.81 17.40
CA SER A 345 2.82 -21.12 18.03
C SER A 345 3.65 -21.00 19.31
N THR A 346 4.41 -19.93 19.46
CA THR A 346 5.08 -19.53 20.72
C THR A 346 4.67 -18.11 21.12
N ARG A 347 4.85 -17.74 22.39
CA ARG A 347 4.74 -16.33 22.81
C ARG A 347 5.81 -15.52 22.06
N GLY A 348 5.41 -14.55 21.25
CA GLY A 348 6.29 -13.82 20.35
C GLY A 348 5.95 -12.34 20.23
N TRP A 349 6.75 -11.62 19.45
CA TRP A 349 6.67 -10.17 19.29
C TRP A 349 5.45 -9.73 18.46
N SER A 350 4.85 -8.59 18.82
CA SER A 350 3.78 -7.95 18.05
C SER A 350 4.34 -7.26 16.79
N TYR A 351 3.59 -7.25 15.69
CA TYR A 351 3.85 -6.34 14.58
C TYR A 351 3.12 -5.02 14.84
N GLY A 352 3.89 -3.92 14.89
CA GLY A 352 3.35 -2.57 15.10
C GLY A 352 3.91 -1.55 14.12
N ALA A 353 4.51 -1.99 13.01
CA ALA A 353 4.93 -1.07 11.96
C ALA A 353 3.65 -0.49 11.32
N SER A 354 3.41 0.80 11.54
CA SER A 354 2.43 1.57 10.79
C SER A 354 3.06 2.00 9.46
N VAL A 355 2.24 2.11 8.42
CA VAL A 355 2.66 2.66 7.12
C VAL A 355 2.17 4.09 6.99
#